data_AF-A0A3D4V8S8-F1
#
_entry.id   AF-A0A3D4V8S8-F1
#
_cell.length_a   1.000
_cell.length_b   1.000
_cell.length_c   1.000
_cell.angle_alpha   90.00
_cell.angle_beta   90.00
_cell.angle_gamma   90.00
#
_symmetry.space_group_name_H-M   'P 1'
#
loop_
_entity.id
_entity.type
_entity.pdbx_description
1 polymer ?
#
loop_
_entity_poly.entity_id
_entity_poly.type
_entity_poly.pdbx_seq_one_letter_code
_entity_poly.pdbx_strand_id
1 'polypeptide(L)'
;MTNRLSAGFAGLSIAAVVLTSSAVGAKPAPVPPFGAACSATVSQALAVRPGEQEVNVTLSEELTEQPKADIARESNIKVSSVTKGADNKNFTLKVDASGAAAGAWALTLTGGATSCAGEVKVTPAE
;
A
#
# COMPACT_ATOMS: atom_id res chain seq x y z
N MET A 1 -2.34 13.36 77.23
CA MET A 1 -2.63 14.44 76.26
C MET A 1 -2.67 13.81 74.88
N THR A 2 -3.88 13.68 74.34
CA THR A 2 -4.18 13.02 73.07
C THR A 2 -4.24 14.08 71.98
N ASN A 3 -3.33 14.01 71.00
CA ASN A 3 -3.32 14.93 69.86
C ASN A 3 -3.99 14.31 68.63
N ARG A 4 -4.58 15.19 67.84
CA ARG A 4 -5.72 15.02 66.93
C ARG A 4 -5.33 14.79 65.47
N LEU A 5 -6.20 14.06 64.76
CA LEU A 5 -6.74 14.23 63.39
C LEU A 5 -5.85 14.40 62.14
N SER A 6 -6.14 13.50 61.18
CA SER A 6 -6.49 13.70 59.74
C SER A 6 -5.53 14.37 58.73
N ALA A 7 -5.12 13.59 57.74
CA ALA A 7 -5.18 13.84 56.28
C ALA A 7 -4.74 12.52 55.59
N GLY A 8 -5.48 11.86 54.69
CA GLY A 8 -6.12 12.39 53.50
C GLY A 8 -5.23 12.20 52.27
N PHE A 9 -4.75 10.98 51.96
CA PHE A 9 -4.01 10.70 50.73
C PHE A 9 -4.96 10.30 49.61
N ALA A 10 -5.43 11.31 48.86
CA ALA A 10 -5.89 11.16 47.49
C ALA A 10 -4.73 11.56 46.56
N GLY A 11 -4.38 10.71 45.60
CA GLY A 11 -3.28 10.99 44.68
C GLY A 11 -3.23 9.97 43.55
N LEU A 12 -4.35 9.84 42.84
CA LEU A 12 -4.45 9.10 41.59
C LEU A 12 -3.69 9.84 40.46
N SER A 13 -3.18 9.04 39.52
CA SER A 13 -2.92 9.40 38.11
C SER A 13 -1.55 9.95 37.77
N ILE A 14 -0.65 9.04 37.40
CA ILE A 14 0.38 9.29 36.38
C ILE A 14 -0.11 8.60 35.10
N ALA A 15 -0.94 9.28 34.32
CA ALA A 15 -1.25 8.82 32.97
C ALA A 15 -0.18 9.41 32.05
N ALA A 16 0.73 8.54 31.59
CA ALA A 16 1.69 8.86 30.54
C ALA A 16 0.92 9.24 29.28
N VAL A 17 0.95 10.53 28.92
CA VAL A 17 0.48 10.99 27.61
C VAL A 17 1.55 10.58 26.60
N VAL A 18 1.30 9.43 25.96
CA VAL A 18 2.04 8.98 24.79
C VAL A 18 1.84 10.03 23.70
N LEU A 19 2.94 10.60 23.22
CA LEU A 19 3.00 11.42 22.02
C LEU A 19 2.52 10.57 20.84
N THR A 20 1.24 10.67 20.47
CA THR A 20 0.76 10.15 19.20
C THR A 20 1.23 11.11 18.12
N SER A 21 2.38 10.79 17.54
CA SER A 21 2.81 11.34 16.26
C SER A 21 1.71 11.00 15.25
N SER A 22 0.85 11.96 14.92
CA SER A 22 -0.03 11.86 13.76
C SER A 22 0.87 11.87 12.53
N ALA A 23 1.31 10.68 12.13
CA ALA A 23 1.77 10.43 10.78
C ALA A 23 0.68 11.03 9.87
N VAL A 24 1.07 12.07 9.13
CA VAL A 24 0.26 12.66 8.08
C VAL A 24 0.08 11.54 7.05
N GLY A 25 -0.95 10.72 7.25
CA GLY A 25 -1.36 9.71 6.30
C GLY A 25 -1.72 10.47 5.03
N ALA A 26 -0.84 10.38 4.03
CA ALA A 26 -1.16 10.85 2.69
C ALA A 26 -2.51 10.25 2.34
N LYS A 27 -3.55 11.10 2.26
CA LYS A 27 -4.89 10.67 1.92
C LYS A 27 -4.79 9.94 0.58
N PRO A 28 -5.24 8.67 0.48
CA PRO A 28 -5.18 7.95 -0.79
C PRO A 28 -5.86 8.81 -1.86
N ALA A 29 -5.11 9.12 -2.92
CA ALA A 29 -5.66 9.90 -4.01
C ALA A 29 -6.87 9.14 -4.59
N PRO A 30 -7.95 9.85 -4.97
CA PRO A 30 -9.07 9.21 -5.66
C PRO A 30 -8.52 8.56 -6.93
N VAL A 31 -8.64 7.23 -6.98
CA VAL A 31 -8.21 6.44 -8.14
C VAL A 31 -9.02 6.93 -9.34
N PRO A 32 -8.39 7.45 -10.41
CA PRO A 32 -9.13 7.90 -11.57
C PRO A 32 -9.91 6.72 -12.17
N PRO A 33 -11.11 6.97 -12.73
CA PRO A 33 -11.86 5.91 -13.39
C PRO A 33 -10.99 5.29 -14.48
N PHE A 34 -10.80 3.97 -14.39
CA PHE A 34 -9.95 3.18 -15.29
C PHE A 34 -10.41 3.39 -16.74
N GLY A 35 -9.79 4.35 -17.43
CA GLY A 35 -10.08 4.70 -18.83
C GLY A 35 -9.39 3.77 -19.83
N ALA A 36 -8.85 2.64 -19.37
CA ALA A 36 -8.20 1.64 -20.19
C ALA A 36 -9.22 0.57 -20.61
N ALA A 37 -9.21 0.17 -21.89
CA ALA A 37 -10.00 -0.96 -22.37
C ALA A 37 -9.66 -2.28 -21.65
N CYS A 38 -8.47 -2.34 -21.03
CA CYS A 38 -7.98 -3.46 -20.25
C CYS A 38 -7.90 -3.13 -18.75
N SER A 39 -8.32 -4.09 -17.92
CA SER A 39 -8.33 -3.99 -16.47
C SER A 39 -7.25 -4.91 -15.86
N ALA A 40 -6.50 -4.39 -14.90
CA ALA A 40 -5.52 -5.13 -14.11
C ALA A 40 -6.06 -5.38 -12.70
N THR A 41 -6.18 -6.65 -12.31
CA THR A 41 -6.65 -7.07 -10.99
C THR A 41 -5.49 -7.59 -10.18
N VAL A 42 -5.22 -6.94 -9.05
CA VAL A 42 -4.16 -7.32 -8.12
C VAL A 42 -4.74 -8.28 -7.09
N SER A 43 -4.20 -9.50 -6.99
CA SER A 43 -4.79 -10.55 -6.14
C SER A 43 -4.54 -10.35 -4.64
N GLN A 44 -3.55 -9.52 -4.28
CA GLN A 44 -3.08 -9.36 -2.91
C GLN A 44 -2.78 -7.90 -2.59
N ALA A 45 -3.04 -7.50 -1.36
CA ALA A 45 -2.58 -6.20 -0.86
C ALA A 45 -1.09 -6.27 -0.52
N LEU A 46 -0.38 -5.17 -0.71
CA LEU A 46 1.03 -5.02 -0.34
C LEU A 46 1.09 -4.51 1.10
N ALA A 47 1.95 -5.11 1.92
CA ALA A 47 2.26 -4.55 3.24
C ALA A 47 3.46 -3.61 3.14
N VAL A 48 3.40 -2.45 3.80
CA VAL A 48 4.57 -1.57 3.97
C VAL A 48 5.61 -2.30 4.82
N ARG A 49 6.62 -2.90 4.18
CA ARG A 49 7.70 -3.60 4.86
C ARG A 49 9.00 -3.48 4.09
N PRO A 50 10.16 -3.54 4.77
CA PRO A 50 11.43 -3.59 4.07
C PRO A 50 11.58 -4.89 3.29
N GLY A 51 12.08 -4.78 2.06
CA GLY A 51 12.37 -5.91 1.18
C GLY A 51 11.37 -6.10 0.06
N GLU A 52 11.79 -6.84 -0.97
CA GLU A 52 10.97 -7.08 -2.15
C GLU A 52 9.79 -8.01 -1.84
N GLN A 53 8.64 -7.67 -2.42
CA GLN A 53 7.40 -8.42 -2.37
C GLN A 53 7.00 -8.83 -3.77
N GLU A 54 6.48 -10.05 -3.90
CA GLU A 54 5.96 -10.55 -5.16
C GLU A 54 4.44 -10.36 -5.19
N VAL A 55 3.96 -9.65 -6.20
CA VAL A 55 2.56 -9.28 -6.37
C VAL A 55 2.06 -9.87 -7.67
N ASN A 56 1.04 -10.72 -7.57
CA ASN A 56 0.38 -11.29 -8.73
C ASN A 56 -0.72 -10.36 -9.24
N VAL A 57 -0.67 -10.11 -10.55
CA VAL A 57 -1.59 -9.25 -11.27
C VAL A 57 -2.16 -10.02 -12.45
N THR A 58 -3.48 -10.07 -12.53
CA THR A 58 -4.20 -10.72 -13.61
C THR A 58 -4.86 -9.66 -14.47
N LEU A 59 -4.62 -9.72 -15.77
CA LEU A 59 -5.20 -8.82 -16.75
C LEU A 59 -6.46 -9.43 -17.35
N SER A 60 -7.44 -8.58 -17.67
CA SER A 60 -8.62 -8.99 -18.44
C SER A 60 -8.28 -9.37 -19.88
N GLU A 61 -7.23 -8.75 -20.43
CA GLU A 61 -6.76 -8.95 -21.80
C GLU A 61 -5.29 -9.39 -21.80
N GLU A 62 -4.89 -10.15 -22.81
CA GLU A 62 -3.51 -10.65 -22.90
C GLU A 62 -2.55 -9.57 -23.42
N LEU A 63 -1.38 -9.45 -22.80
CA LEU A 63 -0.30 -8.61 -23.32
C LEU A 63 0.66 -9.50 -24.12
N THR A 64 0.71 -9.28 -25.43
CA THR A 64 1.59 -10.00 -26.35
C THR A 64 3.05 -9.57 -26.18
N GLU A 65 3.27 -8.27 -25.95
CA GLU A 65 4.60 -7.67 -25.78
C GLU A 65 5.11 -7.71 -24.33
N GLN A 66 6.37 -7.29 -24.13
CA GLN A 66 6.98 -7.24 -22.81
C GLN A 66 6.27 -6.19 -21.93
N PRO A 67 5.70 -6.59 -20.78
CA PRO A 67 4.95 -5.69 -19.91
C PRO A 67 5.88 -4.75 -19.15
N LYS A 68 5.46 -3.49 -19.03
CA LYS A 68 6.04 -2.50 -18.12
C LYS A 68 4.98 -2.11 -17.10
N ALA A 69 5.29 -2.23 -15.82
CA ALA A 69 4.42 -1.77 -14.76
C ALA A 69 4.89 -0.42 -14.21
N ASP A 70 3.94 0.49 -14.03
CA ASP A 70 4.11 1.78 -13.39
C ASP A 70 3.04 1.92 -12.30
N ILE A 71 3.46 2.35 -11.10
CA ILE A 71 2.55 2.60 -9.99
C ILE A 71 2.65 4.08 -9.66
N ALA A 72 1.51 4.70 -9.34
CA ALA A 72 1.42 6.12 -9.03
C ALA A 72 2.57 6.59 -8.13
N ARG A 73 3.34 7.60 -8.56
CA ARG A 73 4.56 8.05 -7.85
C ARG A 73 4.31 8.43 -6.39
N GLU A 74 3.13 8.95 -6.09
CA GLU A 74 2.70 9.34 -4.74
C GLU A 74 2.65 8.14 -3.78
N SER A 75 2.53 6.91 -4.30
CA SER A 75 2.57 5.68 -3.51
C SER A 75 3.93 5.38 -2.90
N ASN A 76 5.02 5.93 -3.44
CA ASN A 76 6.41 5.57 -3.12
C ASN A 76 6.75 4.07 -3.34
N ILE A 77 5.95 3.33 -4.10
CA ILE A 77 6.21 1.93 -4.43
C ILE A 77 7.17 1.88 -5.61
N LYS A 78 8.23 1.06 -5.50
CA LYS A 78 9.16 0.82 -6.61
C LYS A 78 8.89 -0.54 -7.21
N VAL A 79 8.78 -0.61 -8.54
CA VAL A 79 8.71 -1.89 -9.26
C VAL A 79 10.12 -2.27 -9.72
N SER A 80 10.66 -3.37 -9.20
CA SER A 80 11.98 -3.89 -9.56
C SER A 80 11.95 -4.74 -10.82
N SER A 81 10.89 -5.52 -11.02
CA SER A 81 10.76 -6.43 -12.17
C SER A 81 9.32 -6.80 -12.44
N VAL A 82 9.02 -7.11 -13.70
CA VAL A 82 7.73 -7.63 -14.14
C VAL A 82 7.99 -8.91 -14.90
N THR A 83 7.46 -10.02 -14.39
CA THR A 83 7.57 -11.33 -15.01
C THR A 83 6.22 -11.70 -15.61
N LYS A 84 6.23 -12.10 -16.88
CA LYS A 84 5.04 -12.54 -17.60
C LYS A 84 4.85 -14.04 -17.38
N GLY A 85 3.66 -14.44 -16.97
CA GLY A 85 3.26 -15.83 -16.81
C GLY A 85 2.96 -16.50 -18.16
N ALA A 86 2.85 -17.84 -18.14
CA ALA A 86 2.64 -18.65 -19.34
C ALA A 86 1.33 -18.32 -20.08
N ASP A 87 0.30 -17.89 -19.35
CA ASP A 87 -1.04 -17.62 -19.89
C ASP A 87 -1.18 -16.25 -20.54
N ASN A 88 -0.10 -15.45 -20.63
CA ASN A 88 -0.08 -14.07 -21.15
C ASN A 88 -1.03 -13.06 -20.47
N LYS A 89 -1.80 -13.51 -19.46
CA LYS A 89 -2.75 -12.72 -18.67
C LYS A 89 -2.33 -12.57 -17.20
N ASN A 90 -1.47 -13.45 -16.72
CA ASN A 90 -0.96 -13.42 -15.35
C ASN A 90 0.46 -12.86 -15.34
N PHE A 91 0.71 -11.94 -14.42
CA PHE A 91 1.99 -11.24 -14.28
C PHE A 91 2.38 -11.24 -12.81
N THR A 92 3.68 -11.37 -12.56
CA THR A 92 4.26 -11.27 -11.22
C THR A 92 5.16 -10.06 -11.19
N LEU A 93 4.82 -9.09 -10.36
CA LEU A 93 5.59 -7.87 -10.14
C LEU A 93 6.41 -8.07 -8.87
N LYS A 94 7.71 -7.79 -8.94
CA LYS A 94 8.55 -7.58 -7.77
C LYS A 94 8.52 -6.11 -7.42
N VAL A 95 8.07 -5.80 -6.22
CA VAL A 95 7.89 -4.44 -5.75
C VAL A 95 8.51 -4.24 -4.39
N ASP A 96 9.06 -3.05 -4.15
CA ASP A 96 9.52 -2.60 -2.84
C ASP A 96 8.54 -1.53 -2.35
N ALA A 97 7.85 -1.85 -1.26
CA ALA A 97 6.89 -0.97 -0.59
C ALA A 97 7.44 -0.42 0.74
N SER A 98 8.78 -0.41 0.91
CA SER A 98 9.44 -0.04 2.16
C SER A 98 9.15 1.40 2.61
N GLY A 99 8.98 2.31 1.64
CA GLY A 99 8.59 3.71 1.88
C GLY A 99 7.13 4.01 1.51
N ALA A 100 6.33 2.98 1.24
CA ALA A 100 5.03 3.18 0.62
C ALA A 100 4.01 3.81 1.57
N ALA A 101 3.18 4.69 1.03
CA ALA A 101 2.04 5.22 1.76
C ALA A 101 0.88 4.21 1.73
N ALA A 102 0.27 3.95 2.89
CA ALA A 102 -0.91 3.09 2.97
C ALA A 102 -2.08 3.70 2.19
N GLY A 103 -2.83 2.88 1.46
CA GLY A 103 -3.91 3.36 0.60
C GLY A 103 -4.13 2.51 -0.65
N ALA A 104 -5.04 2.97 -1.51
CA ALA A 104 -5.23 2.43 -2.85
C ALA A 104 -4.49 3.32 -3.86
N TRP A 105 -3.68 2.69 -4.72
CA TRP A 105 -2.85 3.38 -5.71
C TRP A 105 -3.13 2.84 -7.10
N ALA A 106 -3.10 3.73 -8.10
CA ALA A 106 -3.25 3.33 -9.48
C ALA A 106 -2.00 2.56 -9.95
N LEU A 107 -2.22 1.40 -10.54
CA LEU A 107 -1.26 0.58 -11.27
C LEU A 107 -1.59 0.63 -12.75
N THR A 108 -0.58 0.85 -13.58
CA THR A 108 -0.69 0.78 -15.03
C THR A 108 0.30 -0.26 -15.55
N LEU A 109 -0.18 -1.22 -16.32
CA LEU A 109 0.61 -2.21 -17.03
C LEU A 109 0.50 -1.93 -18.53
N THR A 110 1.61 -1.57 -19.16
CA THR A 110 1.68 -1.27 -20.59
C THR A 110 2.48 -2.37 -21.29
N GLY A 111 1.92 -2.94 -22.35
CA GLY A 111 2.62 -3.86 -23.25
C GLY A 111 2.30 -3.48 -24.68
N GLY A 112 3.26 -2.87 -25.37
CA GLY A 112 3.03 -2.43 -26.75
C GLY A 112 2.05 -1.28 -26.87
N ALA A 113 1.03 -1.48 -27.72
CA ALA A 113 -0.11 -0.56 -27.88
C ALA A 113 -1.20 -0.74 -26.81
N THR A 114 -1.16 -1.82 -26.02
CA THR A 114 -2.18 -2.12 -25.02
C THR A 114 -1.73 -1.63 -23.64
N SER A 115 -2.64 -0.95 -22.94
CA SER A 115 -2.43 -0.50 -21.56
C SER A 115 -3.58 -0.98 -20.69
N CYS A 116 -3.26 -1.59 -19.56
CA CYS A 116 -4.19 -2.09 -18.58
C CYS A 116 -4.05 -1.29 -17.28
N ALA A 117 -5.16 -0.84 -16.72
CA ALA A 117 -5.15 -0.07 -15.49
C ALA A 117 -5.80 -0.87 -14.35
N GLY A 118 -5.26 -0.73 -13.15
CA GLY A 118 -5.66 -1.49 -11.97
C GLY A 118 -5.39 -0.77 -10.67
N GLU A 119 -5.79 -1.38 -9.57
CA GLU A 119 -5.61 -0.83 -8.24
C GLU A 119 -4.69 -1.72 -7.41
N VAL A 120 -3.67 -1.11 -6.81
CA VAL A 120 -2.80 -1.74 -5.81
C VAL A 120 -3.20 -1.21 -4.44
N LYS A 121 -3.66 -2.10 -3.57
CA LYS A 121 -3.93 -1.77 -2.17
C LYS A 121 -2.68 -1.98 -1.33
N VAL A 122 -2.33 -0.98 -0.53
CA VAL A 122 -1.23 -1.02 0.42
C VAL A 122 -1.79 -0.95 1.83
N THR A 123 -1.50 -1.96 2.64
CA THR A 123 -1.81 -1.98 4.07
C THR A 123 -0.67 -1.34 4.87
N PRO A 124 -0.98 -0.56 5.91
CA PRO A 124 0.03 0.02 6.77
C PRO A 124 0.90 -1.07 7.42
N ALA A 125 2.14 -0.72 7.78
CA ALA A 125 2.98 -1.58 8.60
C ALA A 125 2.29 -1.79 9.96
N GLU A 126 2.19 -3.05 10.41
CA GLU A 126 1.78 -3.41 11.77
C GLU A 126 2.86 -3.08 12.80
#